data_AF-A0A7Y3NWP3-F1
#
_entry.id   AF-A0A7Y3NWP3-F1
#
_cell.length_a   1.000
_cell.length_b   1.000
_cell.length_c   1.000
_cell.angle_alpha   90.00
_cell.angle_beta   90.00
_cell.angle_gamma   90.00
#
_symmetry.space_group_name_H-M   'P 1'
#
loop_
_entity.id
_entity.type
_entity.pdbx_description
1 polymer ?
#
loop_
_entity_poly.entity_id
_entity_poly.type
_entity_poly.pdbx_seq_one_letter_code
_entity_poly.pdbx_strand_id
1 'polypeptide(L)'
;DLRRQNGHREAYGVELWCLGNEMDGPWQAGHVPAEVYAQRAAQAAKLMKGMDGTIKTIACGSSWRGIPTYMHWDRTVLEYGWEVIDYISAHRYSSNLEGSEHFLAEGVEIDRILEDYRGLLGFVRGLKRSDKKVYVSFDEWNVWYRATGMSGNWEVAPHLLEEVYNLEDALVCAEYLMSFVRHADLVKVACIAQIVNVIAPILTRRDGLLIQSIFYPFEIMSRLARGNSLIPMVDSPVYKAGSRGDVAVCDAAVSFEVESQKLAIFVVNRNPHTDLTVQMKIADRIITGIAQSRAIGGGDIKRCNTWECPTAVEPVEAECSLADGHLQIKIPAPGFCAVQMATSRR
;
A
#
# COMPACT_ATOMS: atom_id res chain seq x y z
N ASP A 1 2.63 -21.52 30.86
CA ASP A 1 3.17 -22.90 30.82
C ASP A 1 2.90 -23.65 29.53
N LEU A 2 1.67 -23.70 29.02
CA LEU A 2 1.35 -24.42 27.78
C LEU A 2 2.24 -24.06 26.58
N ARG A 3 2.46 -22.76 26.31
CA ARG A 3 3.42 -22.27 25.28
C ARG A 3 4.82 -22.89 25.43
N ARG A 4 5.33 -22.96 26.67
CA ARG A 4 6.65 -23.50 26.99
C ARG A 4 6.71 -25.01 26.78
N GLN A 5 5.64 -25.72 27.17
CA GLN A 5 5.48 -27.15 26.92
C GLN A 5 5.48 -27.46 25.42
N ASN A 6 4.93 -26.56 24.60
CA ASN A 6 4.96 -26.64 23.14
C ASN A 6 6.29 -26.18 22.51
N GLY A 7 7.38 -26.10 23.27
CA GLY A 7 8.73 -25.80 22.76
C GLY A 7 9.12 -24.32 22.71
N HIS A 8 8.24 -23.39 23.10
CA HIS A 8 8.51 -21.95 23.04
C HIS A 8 8.68 -21.36 24.44
N ARG A 9 9.92 -21.39 24.94
CA ARG A 9 10.27 -20.94 26.29
C ARG A 9 9.91 -19.46 26.51
N GLU A 10 10.43 -18.59 25.65
CA GLU A 10 10.20 -17.14 25.72
C GLU A 10 8.83 -16.75 25.15
N ALA A 11 8.35 -15.55 25.50
CA ALA A 11 7.12 -15.00 24.92
C ALA A 11 7.33 -14.63 23.45
N TYR A 12 6.28 -14.74 22.63
CA TYR A 12 6.34 -14.39 21.21
C TYR A 12 6.49 -12.88 20.96
N GLY A 13 6.13 -12.04 21.94
CA GLY A 13 6.25 -10.58 21.82
C GLY A 13 5.41 -9.99 20.69
N VAL A 14 4.21 -10.53 20.44
CA VAL A 14 3.31 -10.00 19.39
C VAL A 14 2.75 -8.65 19.84
N GLU A 15 3.15 -7.58 19.15
CA GLU A 15 2.79 -6.21 19.51
C GLU A 15 1.46 -5.76 18.90
N LEU A 16 1.14 -6.19 17.67
CA LEU A 16 -0.07 -5.78 16.95
C LEU A 16 -1.08 -6.92 16.89
N TRP A 17 -2.34 -6.64 17.21
CA TRP A 17 -3.43 -7.62 17.22
C TRP A 17 -4.67 -7.12 16.47
N CYS A 18 -5.10 -7.84 15.45
CA CYS A 18 -6.39 -7.60 14.79
C CYS A 18 -7.55 -8.18 15.61
N LEU A 19 -8.60 -7.39 15.81
CA LEU A 19 -9.80 -7.76 16.56
C LEU A 19 -10.82 -8.40 15.62
N GLY A 20 -10.51 -9.59 15.12
CA GLY A 20 -11.28 -10.29 14.08
C GLY A 20 -10.79 -9.98 12.67
N ASN A 21 -11.68 -10.15 11.68
CA ASN A 21 -11.45 -9.84 10.27
C ASN A 21 -12.76 -9.34 9.65
N GLU A 22 -12.72 -8.35 8.75
CA GLU A 22 -13.84 -7.85 7.90
C GLU A 22 -15.27 -8.35 8.24
N MET A 23 -15.79 -7.96 9.40
CA MET A 23 -17.06 -8.49 9.89
C MET A 23 -18.28 -7.81 9.27
N ASP A 24 -18.10 -6.82 8.38
CA ASP A 24 -19.17 -6.08 7.69
C ASP A 24 -19.64 -6.77 6.40
N GLY A 25 -18.79 -7.61 5.80
CA GLY A 25 -19.14 -8.41 4.63
C GLY A 25 -20.10 -9.57 4.94
N PRO A 26 -21.20 -9.75 4.18
CA PRO A 26 -22.15 -10.85 4.38
C PRO A 26 -21.56 -12.24 4.07
N TRP A 27 -20.41 -12.32 3.40
CA TRP A 27 -19.70 -13.58 3.14
C TRP A 27 -18.94 -14.09 4.38
N GLN A 28 -18.68 -13.22 5.36
CA GLN A 28 -17.82 -13.55 6.48
C GLN A 28 -18.54 -14.47 7.47
N ALA A 29 -17.87 -15.55 7.86
CA ALA A 29 -18.38 -16.44 8.89
C ALA A 29 -18.55 -15.68 10.22
N GLY A 30 -19.79 -15.66 10.74
CA GLY A 30 -20.11 -14.93 11.96
C GLY A 30 -20.33 -13.43 11.78
N HIS A 31 -20.57 -12.96 10.54
CA HIS A 31 -21.02 -11.59 10.25
C HIS A 31 -22.07 -11.10 11.27
N VAL A 32 -21.90 -9.87 11.74
CA VAL A 32 -22.81 -9.20 12.69
C VAL A 32 -22.94 -7.71 12.33
N PRO A 33 -24.02 -7.04 12.77
CA PRO A 33 -24.12 -5.58 12.65
C PRO A 33 -22.98 -4.83 13.32
N ALA A 34 -22.71 -3.61 12.85
CA ALA A 34 -21.59 -2.77 13.29
C ALA A 34 -21.54 -2.59 14.81
N GLU A 35 -22.67 -2.32 15.46
CA GLU A 35 -22.74 -2.12 16.90
C GLU A 35 -22.35 -3.37 17.69
N VAL A 36 -22.76 -4.55 17.20
CA VAL A 36 -22.45 -5.83 17.84
C VAL A 36 -20.97 -6.14 17.72
N TYR A 37 -20.39 -5.93 16.53
CA TYR A 37 -18.95 -6.04 16.32
C TYR A 37 -18.19 -5.05 17.21
N ALA A 38 -18.56 -3.77 17.18
CA ALA A 38 -17.91 -2.69 17.89
C ALA A 38 -17.87 -2.92 19.41
N GLN A 39 -18.98 -3.37 20.01
CA GLN A 39 -19.04 -3.72 21.42
C GLN A 39 -18.10 -4.88 21.76
N ARG A 40 -18.09 -5.95 20.95
CA ARG A 40 -17.23 -7.13 21.15
C ARG A 40 -15.75 -6.76 21.00
N ALA A 41 -15.41 -6.03 19.94
CA ALA A 41 -14.04 -5.58 19.67
C ALA A 41 -13.52 -4.69 20.80
N ALA A 42 -14.31 -3.71 21.27
CA ALA A 42 -13.91 -2.84 22.37
C ALA A 42 -13.72 -3.60 23.69
N GLN A 43 -14.60 -4.55 24.00
CA GLN A 43 -14.45 -5.41 25.19
C GLN A 43 -13.21 -6.31 25.11
N ALA A 44 -12.99 -6.95 23.96
CA ALA A 44 -11.80 -7.75 23.71
C ALA A 44 -10.53 -6.91 23.86
N ALA A 45 -10.46 -5.75 23.20
CA ALA A 45 -9.32 -4.84 23.28
C ALA A 45 -9.03 -4.41 24.73
N LYS A 46 -10.08 -4.07 25.49
CA LYS A 46 -9.94 -3.69 26.90
C LYS A 46 -9.37 -4.82 27.76
N LEU A 47 -9.86 -6.05 27.57
CA LEU A 47 -9.37 -7.21 28.29
C LEU A 47 -7.91 -7.52 27.91
N MET A 48 -7.59 -7.54 26.62
CA MET A 48 -6.24 -7.81 26.13
C MET A 48 -5.24 -6.78 26.66
N LYS A 49 -5.56 -5.48 26.58
CA LYS A 49 -4.71 -4.40 27.11
C LYS A 49 -4.63 -4.36 28.64
N GLY A 50 -5.65 -4.87 29.33
CA GLY A 50 -5.60 -5.06 30.78
C GLY A 50 -4.59 -6.14 31.19
N MET A 51 -4.35 -7.13 30.32
CA MET A 51 -3.35 -8.18 30.54
C MET A 51 -1.95 -7.76 30.09
N ASP A 52 -1.86 -7.04 28.97
CA ASP A 52 -0.62 -6.49 28.45
C ASP A 52 -0.84 -5.09 27.88
N GLY A 53 -0.45 -4.07 28.65
CA GLY A 53 -0.61 -2.67 28.26
C GLY A 53 0.32 -2.21 27.13
N THR A 54 1.26 -3.06 26.69
CA THR A 54 2.24 -2.72 25.64
C THR A 54 1.70 -2.96 24.23
N ILE A 55 0.70 -3.83 24.07
CA ILE A 55 0.15 -4.18 22.76
C ILE A 55 -0.63 -3.01 22.14
N LYS A 56 -0.79 -3.09 20.82
CA LYS A 56 -1.71 -2.27 20.04
C LYS A 56 -2.77 -3.14 19.40
N THR A 57 -3.96 -2.57 19.23
CA THR A 57 -5.11 -3.25 18.65
C THR A 57 -5.59 -2.57 17.39
N ILE A 58 -5.94 -3.39 16.41
CA ILE A 58 -6.47 -2.99 15.11
C ILE A 58 -7.92 -3.47 15.06
N ALA A 59 -8.88 -2.55 14.99
CA ALA A 59 -10.26 -2.90 14.72
C ALA A 59 -10.50 -3.02 13.22
N CYS A 60 -11.39 -3.91 12.81
CA CYS A 60 -11.76 -4.12 11.42
C CYS A 60 -12.63 -2.96 10.94
N GLY A 61 -12.11 -2.19 9.99
CA GLY A 61 -12.91 -1.27 9.19
C GLY A 61 -13.65 -2.01 8.08
N SER A 62 -14.24 -1.24 7.17
CA SER A 62 -15.03 -1.78 6.08
C SER A 62 -14.22 -2.56 5.04
N SER A 63 -14.79 -3.64 4.51
CA SER A 63 -14.15 -4.51 3.48
C SER A 63 -13.76 -3.82 2.18
N TRP A 64 -14.51 -2.79 1.75
CA TRP A 64 -14.15 -1.97 0.59
C TRP A 64 -15.02 -0.70 0.53
N ARG A 65 -14.63 0.30 -0.26
CA ARG A 65 -15.35 1.59 -0.36
C ARG A 65 -16.79 1.52 -0.89
N GLY A 66 -17.04 0.64 -1.86
CA GLY A 66 -18.39 0.39 -2.40
C GLY A 66 -19.35 -0.46 -1.55
N ILE A 67 -19.00 -0.89 -0.33
CA ILE A 67 -19.92 -1.68 0.50
C ILE A 67 -20.98 -0.74 1.10
N PRO A 68 -22.26 -1.11 1.19
CA PRO A 68 -23.31 -0.19 1.67
C PRO A 68 -23.07 0.37 3.08
N THR A 69 -22.25 -0.30 3.90
CA THR A 69 -21.91 0.08 5.27
C THR A 69 -20.68 0.97 5.38
N TYR A 70 -19.96 1.26 4.28
CA TYR A 70 -18.73 2.05 4.30
C TYR A 70 -18.92 3.40 5.03
N MET A 71 -17.94 3.78 5.86
CA MET A 71 -17.93 4.94 6.76
C MET A 71 -18.98 4.92 7.87
N HIS A 72 -20.15 4.30 7.69
CA HIS A 72 -21.09 4.07 8.78
C HIS A 72 -20.55 3.02 9.76
N TRP A 73 -20.08 1.88 9.23
CA TRP A 73 -19.42 0.83 10.00
C TRP A 73 -18.21 1.38 10.76
N ASP A 74 -17.28 2.00 10.03
CA ASP A 74 -16.03 2.52 10.56
C ASP A 74 -16.28 3.51 11.69
N ARG A 75 -17.23 4.44 11.49
CA ARG A 75 -17.66 5.40 12.51
C ARG A 75 -18.18 4.70 13.75
N THR A 76 -19.10 3.75 13.61
CA THR A 76 -19.67 3.01 14.74
C THR A 76 -18.58 2.30 15.53
N VAL A 77 -17.67 1.59 14.86
CA VAL A 77 -16.54 0.91 15.49
C VAL A 77 -15.66 1.87 16.27
N LEU A 78 -15.26 2.98 15.64
CA LEU A 78 -14.42 4.00 16.26
C LEU A 78 -15.11 4.69 17.44
N GLU A 79 -16.41 4.98 17.35
CA GLU A 79 -17.15 5.61 18.44
C GLU A 79 -17.22 4.71 19.68
N TYR A 80 -17.40 3.40 19.54
CA TYR A 80 -17.40 2.50 20.71
C TYR A 80 -16.00 2.27 21.27
N GLY A 81 -15.01 2.10 20.39
CA GLY A 81 -13.68 1.62 20.79
C GLY A 81 -12.58 2.67 20.83
N TRP A 82 -12.85 3.97 20.63
CA TRP A 82 -11.85 5.03 20.50
C TRP A 82 -10.71 4.95 21.53
N GLU A 83 -11.05 4.78 22.81
CA GLU A 83 -10.07 4.76 23.90
C GLU A 83 -9.19 3.50 23.92
N VAL A 84 -9.65 2.40 23.34
CA VAL A 84 -8.96 1.10 23.39
C VAL A 84 -8.39 0.62 22.05
N ILE A 85 -8.82 1.18 20.92
CA ILE A 85 -8.33 0.87 19.57
C ILE A 85 -7.17 1.80 19.18
N ASP A 86 -6.09 1.29 18.59
CA ASP A 86 -4.98 2.13 18.10
C ASP A 86 -5.02 2.33 16.58
N TYR A 87 -5.59 1.38 15.85
CA TYR A 87 -5.75 1.43 14.40
C TYR A 87 -7.15 0.98 13.96
N ILE A 88 -7.67 1.59 12.91
CA ILE A 88 -8.79 1.05 12.13
C ILE A 88 -8.23 0.46 10.83
N SER A 89 -8.67 -0.74 10.46
CA SER A 89 -8.22 -1.36 9.21
C SER A 89 -8.91 -0.74 7.99
N ALA A 90 -8.25 -0.77 6.85
CA ALA A 90 -8.78 -0.36 5.56
C ALA A 90 -8.33 -1.37 4.50
N HIS A 91 -9.21 -1.68 3.55
CA HIS A 91 -8.97 -2.72 2.57
C HIS A 91 -9.33 -2.23 1.17
N ARG A 92 -8.53 -2.63 0.19
CA ARG A 92 -8.79 -2.34 -1.23
C ARG A 92 -8.08 -3.31 -2.15
N TYR A 93 -8.86 -3.90 -3.06
CA TYR A 93 -8.33 -4.62 -4.21
C TYR A 93 -8.67 -3.87 -5.50
N SER A 94 -7.67 -3.72 -6.37
CA SER A 94 -7.81 -3.00 -7.64
C SER A 94 -8.04 -3.96 -8.80
N SER A 95 -8.89 -3.54 -9.75
CA SER A 95 -9.25 -4.33 -10.92
C SER A 95 -9.13 -3.51 -12.20
N ASN A 96 -8.61 -4.11 -13.27
CA ASN A 96 -8.55 -3.46 -14.58
C ASN A 96 -9.75 -3.84 -15.46
N LEU A 97 -10.94 -3.34 -15.12
CA LEU A 97 -12.19 -3.57 -15.88
C LEU A 97 -12.56 -2.40 -16.81
N GLU A 98 -12.05 -1.19 -16.52
CA GLU A 98 -12.36 0.06 -17.25
C GLU A 98 -11.26 0.48 -18.24
N GLY A 99 -10.18 -0.29 -18.37
CA GLY A 99 -9.05 -0.02 -19.27
C GLY A 99 -7.82 0.56 -18.57
N SER A 100 -6.65 0.48 -19.24
CA SER A 100 -5.34 0.81 -18.66
C SER A 100 -5.24 2.26 -18.18
N GLU A 101 -5.82 3.23 -18.88
CA GLU A 101 -5.78 4.64 -18.50
C GLU A 101 -6.50 4.90 -17.17
N HIS A 102 -7.66 4.27 -16.98
CA HIS A 102 -8.38 4.31 -15.71
C HIS A 102 -7.57 3.59 -14.63
N PHE A 103 -7.14 2.36 -14.90
CA PHE A 103 -6.41 1.52 -13.95
C PHE A 103 -5.11 2.17 -13.45
N LEU A 104 -4.33 2.80 -14.33
CA LEU A 104 -3.12 3.54 -13.98
C LEU A 104 -3.39 4.84 -13.20
N ALA A 105 -4.64 5.24 -12.95
CA ALA A 105 -4.98 6.33 -12.03
C ALA A 105 -5.33 5.84 -10.60
N GLU A 106 -4.92 4.63 -10.21
CA GLU A 106 -5.36 3.98 -8.96
C GLU A 106 -5.01 4.80 -7.71
N GLY A 107 -3.85 5.43 -7.69
CA GLY A 107 -3.38 6.29 -6.60
C GLY A 107 -4.40 7.37 -6.23
N VAL A 108 -5.18 7.88 -7.19
CA VAL A 108 -6.24 8.88 -6.92
C VAL A 108 -7.35 8.32 -6.04
N GLU A 109 -7.74 7.07 -6.27
CA GLU A 109 -8.80 6.43 -5.49
C GLU A 109 -8.28 5.97 -4.12
N ILE A 110 -7.01 5.56 -4.03
CA ILE A 110 -6.34 5.22 -2.77
C ILE A 110 -6.20 6.47 -1.89
N ASP A 111 -5.71 7.58 -2.45
CA ASP A 111 -5.61 8.86 -1.75
C ASP A 111 -7.00 9.34 -1.28
N ARG A 112 -8.04 9.16 -2.10
CA ARG A 112 -9.43 9.47 -1.72
C ARG A 112 -9.92 8.65 -0.51
N ILE A 113 -9.66 7.35 -0.49
CA ILE A 113 -10.00 6.49 0.67
C ILE A 113 -9.28 6.99 1.93
N LEU A 114 -8.00 7.31 1.82
CA LEU A 114 -7.22 7.80 2.96
C LEU A 114 -7.71 9.15 3.46
N GLU A 115 -8.18 10.03 2.59
CA GLU A 115 -8.83 11.29 2.98
C GLU A 115 -10.21 11.08 3.62
N ASP A 116 -11.01 10.10 3.16
CA ASP A 116 -12.26 9.70 3.84
C ASP A 116 -11.96 9.28 5.30
N TYR A 117 -10.96 8.40 5.50
CA TYR A 117 -10.53 7.97 6.84
C TYR A 117 -9.95 9.12 7.67
N ARG A 118 -9.17 10.03 7.07
CA ARG A 118 -8.65 11.23 7.76
C ARG A 118 -9.81 12.08 8.31
N GLY A 119 -10.82 12.33 7.49
CA GLY A 119 -12.02 13.06 7.88
C GLY A 119 -12.77 12.36 9.01
N LEU A 120 -12.99 11.06 8.89
CA LEU A 120 -13.68 10.25 9.89
C LEU A 120 -12.95 10.25 11.25
N LEU A 121 -11.65 10.00 11.26
CA LEU A 121 -10.86 9.99 12.48
C LEU A 121 -10.84 11.37 13.15
N GLY A 122 -10.77 12.45 12.36
CA GLY A 122 -10.90 13.81 12.86
C GLY A 122 -12.27 14.07 13.52
N PHE A 123 -13.34 13.62 12.88
CA PHE A 123 -14.71 13.72 13.40
C PHE A 123 -14.87 12.98 14.73
N VAL A 124 -14.49 11.69 14.79
CA VAL A 124 -14.66 10.89 16.01
C VAL A 124 -13.77 11.41 17.14
N ARG A 125 -12.53 11.84 16.86
CA ARG A 125 -11.67 12.50 17.85
C ARG A 125 -12.35 13.71 18.48
N GLY A 126 -12.97 14.57 17.65
CA GLY A 126 -13.72 15.74 18.11
C GLY A 126 -14.93 15.35 18.98
N LEU A 127 -15.69 14.34 18.56
CA LEU A 127 -16.84 13.82 19.33
C LEU A 127 -16.40 13.27 20.70
N LYS A 128 -15.25 12.60 20.76
CA LYS A 128 -14.68 12.04 21.99
C LYS A 128 -13.95 13.05 22.86
N ARG A 129 -13.64 14.25 22.33
CA ARG A 129 -12.84 15.28 23.02
C ARG A 129 -11.53 14.71 23.56
N SER A 130 -10.90 13.85 22.75
CA SER A 130 -9.72 13.07 23.14
C SER A 130 -8.50 13.53 22.36
N ASP A 131 -7.34 13.62 23.02
CA ASP A 131 -6.05 13.90 22.36
C ASP A 131 -5.44 12.65 21.73
N LYS A 132 -6.03 11.47 21.97
CA LYS A 132 -5.58 10.21 21.40
C LYS A 132 -5.66 10.26 19.87
N LYS A 133 -4.63 9.72 19.23
CA LYS A 133 -4.59 9.48 17.80
C LYS A 133 -4.86 8.01 17.52
N VAL A 134 -5.84 7.76 16.67
CA VAL A 134 -6.06 6.47 16.01
C VAL A 134 -5.55 6.62 14.58
N TYR A 135 -4.86 5.59 14.09
CA TYR A 135 -4.23 5.57 12.76
C TYR A 135 -4.94 4.56 11.85
N VAL A 136 -4.51 4.49 10.59
CA VAL A 136 -4.99 3.49 9.63
C VAL A 136 -3.98 2.33 9.53
N SER A 137 -4.53 1.11 9.55
CA SER A 137 -3.87 -0.12 9.14
C SER A 137 -4.42 -0.51 7.76
N PHE A 138 -3.68 -0.30 6.68
CA PHE A 138 -4.11 -0.74 5.35
C PHE A 138 -3.71 -2.20 5.15
N ASP A 139 -4.31 -3.11 5.91
CA ASP A 139 -3.84 -4.49 6.09
C ASP A 139 -4.36 -5.48 5.04
N GLU A 140 -5.14 -5.02 4.07
CA GLU A 140 -5.36 -5.75 2.81
C GLU A 140 -5.30 -4.78 1.62
N TRP A 141 -4.23 -4.87 0.84
CA TRP A 141 -4.16 -4.20 -0.46
C TRP A 141 -3.45 -5.04 -1.51
N ASN A 142 -3.99 -5.05 -2.73
CA ASN A 142 -3.30 -5.54 -3.92
C ASN A 142 -4.10 -5.25 -5.21
N VAL A 143 -3.57 -5.70 -6.33
CA VAL A 143 -4.36 -5.98 -7.54
C VAL A 143 -4.95 -7.40 -7.44
N TRP A 144 -6.25 -7.53 -7.70
CA TRP A 144 -6.93 -8.83 -7.73
C TRP A 144 -8.21 -8.73 -8.58
N TYR A 145 -8.26 -9.44 -9.70
CA TYR A 145 -9.43 -9.45 -10.60
C TYR A 145 -9.49 -10.61 -11.62
N ARG A 146 -8.41 -11.37 -11.83
CA ARG A 146 -8.33 -12.48 -12.78
C ARG A 146 -8.59 -13.83 -12.12
N ALA A 147 -8.02 -14.08 -10.93
CA ALA A 147 -8.19 -15.37 -10.25
C ALA A 147 -9.36 -15.29 -9.25
N THR A 148 -10.57 -15.68 -9.67
CA THR A 148 -11.81 -15.51 -8.88
C THR A 148 -12.33 -16.81 -8.26
N GLY A 149 -11.65 -17.94 -8.46
CA GLY A 149 -12.00 -19.22 -7.85
C GLY A 149 -11.78 -19.21 -6.34
N MET A 150 -12.86 -19.29 -5.56
CA MET A 150 -12.81 -19.24 -4.09
C MET A 150 -13.13 -20.56 -3.39
N SER A 151 -13.65 -21.57 -4.12
CA SER A 151 -13.95 -22.88 -3.54
C SER A 151 -12.80 -23.85 -3.71
N GLY A 152 -12.24 -24.30 -2.60
CA GLY A 152 -11.28 -25.39 -2.56
C GLY A 152 -11.88 -26.79 -2.57
N ASN A 153 -13.22 -26.93 -2.60
CA ASN A 153 -13.92 -28.21 -2.53
C ASN A 153 -13.44 -29.15 -1.40
N TRP A 154 -13.05 -28.58 -0.27
CA TRP A 154 -12.48 -29.28 0.89
C TRP A 154 -11.15 -30.00 0.65
N GLU A 155 -10.45 -29.66 -0.44
CA GLU A 155 -9.08 -30.13 -0.69
C GLU A 155 -8.08 -29.43 0.23
N VAL A 156 -6.95 -30.09 0.49
CA VAL A 156 -5.85 -29.53 1.29
C VAL A 156 -4.95 -28.71 0.37
N ALA A 157 -4.80 -27.42 0.66
CA ALA A 157 -4.00 -26.46 -0.11
C ALA A 157 -4.30 -26.45 -1.63
N PRO A 158 -5.57 -26.22 -2.04
CA PRO A 158 -5.93 -26.09 -3.44
C PRO A 158 -5.36 -24.78 -4.02
N HIS A 159 -5.15 -24.77 -5.34
CA HIS A 159 -4.69 -23.58 -6.08
C HIS A 159 -5.83 -22.55 -6.18
N LEU A 160 -5.92 -21.68 -5.17
CA LEU A 160 -6.89 -20.60 -5.10
C LEU A 160 -6.20 -19.26 -5.26
N LEU A 161 -6.84 -18.33 -5.98
CA LEU A 161 -6.42 -16.94 -6.09
C LEU A 161 -4.97 -16.75 -6.60
N GLU A 162 -4.43 -17.70 -7.36
CA GLU A 162 -3.08 -17.61 -7.93
C GLU A 162 -3.09 -16.73 -9.18
N GLU A 163 -2.87 -15.43 -9.00
CA GLU A 163 -2.76 -14.43 -10.06
C GLU A 163 -1.40 -14.43 -10.74
N VAL A 164 -1.37 -14.15 -12.04
CA VAL A 164 -0.16 -13.83 -12.80
C VAL A 164 -0.15 -12.32 -13.09
N TYR A 165 0.79 -11.60 -12.50
CA TYR A 165 0.82 -10.14 -12.58
C TYR A 165 1.63 -9.62 -13.78
N ASN A 166 1.08 -8.59 -14.43
CA ASN A 166 1.68 -7.91 -15.58
C ASN A 166 2.37 -6.58 -15.17
N LEU A 167 2.85 -5.80 -16.14
CA LEU A 167 3.53 -4.53 -15.86
C LEU A 167 2.60 -3.47 -15.24
N GLU A 168 1.39 -3.25 -15.77
CA GLU A 168 0.46 -2.26 -15.18
C GLU A 168 0.05 -2.60 -13.75
N ASP A 169 -0.03 -3.89 -13.40
CA ASP A 169 -0.30 -4.30 -12.02
C ASP A 169 0.84 -3.85 -11.09
N ALA A 170 2.09 -3.98 -11.52
CA ALA A 170 3.25 -3.49 -10.78
C ALA A 170 3.22 -1.97 -10.61
N LEU A 171 2.80 -1.22 -11.64
CA LEU A 171 2.65 0.23 -11.54
C LEU A 171 1.55 0.61 -10.54
N VAL A 172 0.42 -0.09 -10.54
CA VAL A 172 -0.64 0.13 -9.55
C VAL A 172 -0.16 -0.20 -8.13
N CYS A 173 0.59 -1.28 -7.93
CA CYS A 173 1.22 -1.57 -6.64
C CYS A 173 2.22 -0.49 -6.20
N ALA A 174 2.96 0.12 -7.15
CA ALA A 174 3.80 1.27 -6.85
C ALA A 174 2.96 2.46 -6.37
N GLU A 175 1.82 2.73 -7.01
CA GLU A 175 0.92 3.82 -6.61
C GLU A 175 0.32 3.61 -5.21
N TYR A 176 -0.03 2.38 -4.81
CA TYR A 176 -0.39 2.08 -3.40
C TYR A 176 0.70 2.51 -2.42
N LEU A 177 1.93 2.05 -2.66
CA LEU A 177 3.05 2.35 -1.80
C LEU A 177 3.36 3.86 -1.78
N MET A 178 3.22 4.54 -2.93
CA MET A 178 3.39 5.99 -3.05
C MET A 178 2.31 6.76 -2.28
N SER A 179 1.05 6.34 -2.36
CA SER A 179 -0.05 6.86 -1.52
C SER A 179 0.24 6.65 -0.03
N PHE A 180 0.71 5.47 0.38
CA PHE A 180 1.07 5.24 1.78
C PHE A 180 2.21 6.13 2.26
N VAL A 181 3.21 6.40 1.40
CA VAL A 181 4.26 7.37 1.70
C VAL A 181 3.66 8.77 1.86
N ARG A 182 2.83 9.25 0.92
CA ARG A 182 2.19 10.58 1.01
C ARG A 182 1.31 10.74 2.25
N HIS A 183 0.64 9.66 2.67
CA HIS A 183 -0.23 9.61 3.84
C HIS A 183 0.44 8.91 5.04
N ALA A 184 1.78 8.93 5.13
CA ALA A 184 2.52 8.26 6.21
C ALA A 184 2.24 8.87 7.59
N ASP A 185 1.62 10.04 7.67
CA ASP A 185 1.13 10.61 8.93
C ASP A 185 -0.11 9.86 9.47
N LEU A 186 -0.87 9.24 8.57
CA LEU A 186 -2.12 8.50 8.83
C LEU A 186 -1.92 6.98 8.80
N VAL A 187 -1.33 6.45 7.74
CA VAL A 187 -1.10 5.01 7.53
C VAL A 187 0.19 4.60 8.24
N LYS A 188 0.08 3.67 9.18
CA LYS A 188 1.20 3.21 10.02
C LYS A 188 1.49 1.72 9.92
N VAL A 189 0.55 0.98 9.34
CA VAL A 189 0.65 -0.43 9.02
C VAL A 189 0.06 -0.59 7.62
N ALA A 190 0.71 -1.34 6.75
CA ALA A 190 0.17 -1.74 5.46
C ALA A 190 0.65 -3.16 5.14
N CYS A 191 -0.25 -4.03 4.71
CA CYS A 191 0.05 -5.43 4.45
C CYS A 191 -0.39 -5.77 3.03
N ILE A 192 0.58 -6.13 2.18
CA ILE A 192 0.27 -6.64 0.85
C ILE A 192 -0.47 -7.97 1.00
N ALA A 193 -1.63 -8.08 0.39
CA ALA A 193 -2.46 -9.27 0.42
C ALA A 193 -2.25 -10.06 -0.88
N GLN A 194 -1.53 -11.18 -0.91
CA GLN A 194 -0.74 -11.80 0.17
C GLN A 194 0.72 -11.98 -0.24
N ILE A 195 1.50 -12.79 0.49
CA ILE A 195 2.96 -12.86 0.36
C ILE A 195 3.41 -13.97 -0.61
N VAL A 196 2.75 -15.13 -0.59
CA VAL A 196 3.15 -16.31 -1.38
C VAL A 196 1.93 -17.01 -2.00
N ASN A 197 1.99 -17.30 -3.29
CA ASN A 197 0.96 -17.94 -4.14
C ASN A 197 -0.35 -17.16 -4.29
N VAL A 198 -1.10 -16.99 -3.19
CA VAL A 198 -2.40 -16.30 -3.16
C VAL A 198 -2.19 -14.81 -3.40
N ILE A 199 -2.65 -14.28 -4.55
CA ILE A 199 -2.54 -12.87 -4.95
C ILE A 199 -1.18 -12.26 -4.53
N ALA A 200 -0.09 -12.91 -4.92
CA ALA A 200 1.20 -12.74 -4.25
C ALA A 200 2.31 -12.20 -5.15
N PRO A 201 3.28 -11.44 -4.62
CA PRO A 201 4.50 -11.05 -5.34
C PRO A 201 5.44 -12.24 -5.59
N ILE A 202 5.25 -13.37 -4.89
CA ILE A 202 6.06 -14.58 -5.01
C ILE A 202 5.13 -15.76 -5.30
N LEU A 203 5.40 -16.50 -6.38
CA LEU A 203 4.80 -17.80 -6.63
C LEU A 203 5.81 -18.90 -6.34
N THR A 204 5.32 -20.04 -5.86
CA THR A 204 6.10 -21.23 -5.56
C THR A 204 5.46 -22.47 -6.17
N ARG A 205 6.32 -23.35 -6.66
CA ARG A 205 6.01 -24.74 -6.95
C ARG A 205 6.91 -25.60 -6.05
N ARG A 206 6.74 -26.92 -6.08
CA ARG A 206 7.56 -27.84 -5.28
C ARG A 206 9.06 -27.69 -5.55
N ASP A 207 9.42 -27.29 -6.77
CA ASP A 207 10.77 -27.27 -7.32
C ASP A 207 11.21 -25.88 -7.79
N GLY A 208 10.44 -24.82 -7.54
CA GLY A 208 10.73 -23.51 -8.09
C GLY A 208 10.07 -22.35 -7.37
N LEU A 209 10.65 -21.17 -7.58
CA LEU A 209 10.17 -19.88 -7.10
C LEU A 209 10.15 -18.91 -8.28
N LEU A 210 9.06 -18.17 -8.43
CA LEU A 210 8.88 -17.15 -9.45
C LEU A 210 8.59 -15.81 -8.77
N ILE A 211 9.40 -14.80 -9.09
CA ILE A 211 9.19 -13.42 -8.65
C ILE A 211 8.26 -12.74 -9.66
N GLN A 212 7.11 -12.29 -9.18
CA GLN A 212 6.12 -11.59 -10.02
C GLN A 212 6.48 -10.12 -10.19
N SER A 213 5.89 -9.47 -11.20
CA SER A 213 6.13 -8.05 -11.52
C SER A 213 5.90 -7.12 -10.32
N ILE A 214 4.86 -7.39 -9.50
CA ILE A 214 4.49 -6.58 -8.34
C ILE A 214 5.49 -6.66 -7.17
N PHE A 215 6.41 -7.63 -7.17
CA PHE A 215 7.46 -7.75 -6.14
C PHE A 215 8.39 -6.55 -6.16
N TYR A 216 8.75 -6.08 -7.36
CA TYR A 216 9.85 -5.12 -7.49
C TYR A 216 9.54 -3.72 -6.97
N PRO A 217 8.38 -3.11 -7.24
CA PRO A 217 8.01 -1.86 -6.57
C PRO A 217 8.00 -2.01 -5.04
N PHE A 218 7.49 -3.13 -4.54
CA PHE A 218 7.48 -3.43 -3.11
C PHE A 218 8.89 -3.51 -2.52
N GLU A 219 9.80 -4.28 -3.11
CA GLU A 219 11.21 -4.36 -2.67
C GLU A 219 11.89 -2.99 -2.69
N ILE A 220 11.80 -2.30 -3.82
CA ILE A 220 12.49 -1.02 -4.04
C ILE A 220 12.02 0.02 -3.00
N MET A 221 10.70 0.20 -2.85
CA MET A 221 10.16 1.18 -1.93
C MET A 221 10.33 0.74 -0.48
N SER A 222 10.16 -0.54 -0.17
CA SER A 222 10.42 -1.09 1.16
C SER A 222 11.86 -0.88 1.60
N ARG A 223 12.83 -0.73 0.69
CA ARG A 223 14.22 -0.41 1.04
C ARG A 223 14.53 1.09 1.05
N LEU A 224 13.99 1.85 0.08
CA LEU A 224 14.37 3.24 -0.16
C LEU A 224 13.51 4.27 0.56
N ALA A 225 12.24 3.96 0.86
CA ALA A 225 11.32 4.90 1.52
C ALA A 225 11.63 4.94 3.02
N ARG A 226 12.49 5.88 3.43
CA ARG A 226 12.97 6.02 4.81
C ARG A 226 12.92 7.46 5.29
N GLY A 227 12.77 7.61 6.61
CA GLY A 227 12.69 8.90 7.27
C GLY A 227 11.34 9.58 7.07
N ASN A 228 11.38 10.89 6.81
CA ASN A 228 10.19 11.72 6.72
C ASN A 228 9.58 11.65 5.33
N SER A 229 8.26 11.51 5.24
CA SER A 229 7.53 11.77 4.00
C SER A 229 7.50 13.27 3.70
N LEU A 230 7.73 13.64 2.45
CA LEU A 230 7.58 15.00 1.95
C LEU A 230 6.43 15.06 0.95
N ILE A 231 5.72 16.18 0.93
CA ILE A 231 4.66 16.44 -0.06
C ILE A 231 5.30 17.09 -1.28
N PRO A 232 5.42 16.39 -2.43
CA PRO A 232 5.91 17.00 -3.65
C PRO A 232 4.85 17.94 -4.24
N MET A 233 5.28 19.06 -4.81
CA MET A 233 4.47 19.84 -5.74
C MET A 233 4.73 19.32 -7.15
N VAL A 234 3.71 18.74 -7.78
CA VAL A 234 3.81 18.13 -9.10
C VAL A 234 3.15 19.04 -10.14
N ASP A 235 3.94 19.49 -11.11
CA ASP A 235 3.47 20.15 -12.32
C ASP A 235 3.59 19.15 -13.48
N SER A 236 2.45 18.73 -14.03
CA SER A 236 2.37 17.65 -15.00
C SER A 236 1.17 17.86 -15.94
N PRO A 237 1.26 17.45 -17.21
CA PRO A 237 0.08 17.26 -18.05
C PRO A 237 -0.96 16.39 -17.35
N VAL A 238 -2.22 16.60 -17.69
CA VAL A 238 -3.36 15.83 -17.19
C VAL A 238 -4.01 15.02 -18.31
N TYR A 239 -4.64 13.91 -17.95
CA TYR A 239 -5.46 13.09 -18.85
C TYR A 239 -6.76 12.70 -18.17
N LYS A 240 -7.78 12.31 -18.96
CA LYS A 240 -9.06 11.84 -18.44
C LYS A 240 -9.00 10.35 -18.11
N ALA A 241 -9.26 10.01 -16.85
CA ALA A 241 -9.23 8.64 -16.33
C ALA A 241 -10.64 8.15 -15.94
N GLY A 242 -11.62 8.30 -16.85
CA GLY A 242 -13.00 7.85 -16.61
C GLY A 242 -13.62 8.45 -15.34
N SER A 243 -14.12 7.60 -14.45
CA SER A 243 -14.71 8.00 -13.16
C SER A 243 -13.73 8.65 -12.17
N ARG A 244 -12.42 8.61 -12.46
CA ARG A 244 -11.36 9.26 -11.66
C ARG A 244 -11.11 10.72 -12.06
N GLY A 245 -11.75 11.20 -13.13
CA GLY A 245 -11.68 12.60 -13.56
C GLY A 245 -10.38 12.95 -14.29
N ASP A 246 -9.97 14.21 -14.20
CA ASP A 246 -8.70 14.69 -14.76
C ASP A 246 -7.56 14.39 -13.77
N VAL A 247 -6.58 13.63 -14.24
CA VAL A 247 -5.50 13.08 -13.41
C VAL A 247 -4.14 13.45 -13.99
N ALA A 248 -3.18 13.82 -13.13
CA ALA A 248 -1.81 14.07 -13.55
C ALA A 248 -1.15 12.80 -14.11
N VAL A 249 -0.46 12.93 -15.24
CA VAL A 249 0.33 11.85 -15.85
C VAL A 249 1.46 11.40 -14.92
N CYS A 250 2.09 12.34 -14.22
CA CYS A 250 3.11 12.09 -13.22
C CYS A 250 2.46 11.87 -11.85
N ASP A 251 2.57 10.66 -11.29
CA ASP A 251 2.39 10.46 -9.85
C ASP A 251 3.75 10.47 -9.16
N ALA A 252 3.86 11.09 -7.99
CA ALA A 252 5.12 11.20 -7.26
C ALA A 252 4.94 11.04 -5.74
N ALA A 253 5.94 10.41 -5.11
CA ALA A 253 6.10 10.39 -3.66
C ALA A 253 7.58 10.60 -3.29
N VAL A 254 7.83 11.19 -2.14
CA VAL A 254 9.18 11.57 -1.72
C VAL A 254 9.39 11.22 -0.25
N SER A 255 10.55 10.66 0.05
CA SER A 255 11.01 10.43 1.43
C SER A 255 12.39 11.04 1.65
N PHE A 256 12.65 11.49 2.87
CA PHE A 256 13.89 12.14 3.26
C PHE A 256 14.41 11.62 4.60
N GLU A 257 15.60 11.03 4.58
CA GLU A 257 16.28 10.51 5.74
C GLU A 257 17.23 11.57 6.31
N VAL A 258 16.87 12.11 7.48
CA VAL A 258 17.59 13.23 8.10
C VAL A 258 19.00 12.82 8.52
N GLU A 259 19.22 11.61 9.02
CA GLU A 259 20.55 11.20 9.52
C GLU A 259 21.57 11.06 8.38
N SER A 260 21.16 10.45 7.26
CA SER A 260 22.04 10.21 6.11
C SER A 260 22.02 11.34 5.08
N GLN A 261 21.13 12.34 5.24
CA GLN A 261 20.86 13.40 4.28
C GLN A 261 20.47 12.88 2.89
N LYS A 262 19.86 11.69 2.83
CA LYS A 262 19.41 11.07 1.58
C LYS A 262 17.95 11.37 1.29
N LEU A 263 17.67 11.69 0.04
CA LEU A 263 16.32 11.90 -0.48
C LEU A 263 16.02 10.81 -1.50
N ALA A 264 14.89 10.13 -1.37
CA ALA A 264 14.40 9.19 -2.37
C ALA A 264 13.10 9.70 -2.99
N ILE A 265 13.07 9.74 -4.33
CA ILE A 265 11.85 10.02 -5.09
C ILE A 265 11.38 8.76 -5.81
N PHE A 266 10.07 8.61 -5.86
CA PHE A 266 9.34 7.55 -6.52
C PHE A 266 8.37 8.20 -7.49
N VAL A 267 8.41 7.79 -8.75
CA VAL A 267 7.60 8.43 -9.79
C VAL A 267 7.01 7.37 -10.71
N VAL A 268 5.70 7.46 -10.96
CA VAL A 268 5.00 6.67 -11.97
C VAL A 268 4.63 7.59 -13.14
N ASN A 269 4.96 7.15 -14.35
CA ASN A 269 4.42 7.66 -15.60
C ASN A 269 3.16 6.84 -15.96
N ARG A 270 1.99 7.46 -15.77
CA ARG A 270 0.69 6.87 -16.07
C ARG A 270 0.38 6.83 -17.57
N ASN A 271 1.19 7.49 -18.40
CA ASN A 271 0.99 7.49 -19.85
C ASN A 271 1.57 6.20 -20.47
N PRO A 272 0.73 5.37 -21.13
CA PRO A 272 1.18 4.12 -21.72
C PRO A 272 1.93 4.28 -23.05
N HIS A 273 2.01 5.50 -23.59
CA HIS A 273 2.47 5.74 -24.97
C HIS A 273 3.66 6.69 -25.07
N THR A 274 3.83 7.62 -24.13
CA THR A 274 4.87 8.64 -24.20
C THR A 274 5.72 8.68 -22.93
N ASP A 275 7.04 8.60 -23.11
CA ASP A 275 8.00 8.72 -22.01
C ASP A 275 7.86 10.09 -21.34
N LEU A 276 8.02 10.12 -20.02
CA LEU A 276 7.94 11.34 -19.24
C LEU A 276 9.35 11.77 -18.82
N THR A 277 9.68 13.04 -19.03
CA THR A 277 10.89 13.64 -18.46
C THR A 277 10.53 14.47 -17.23
N VAL A 278 11.07 14.12 -16.08
CA VAL A 278 10.85 14.81 -14.81
C VAL A 278 12.09 15.58 -14.41
N GLN A 279 11.89 16.83 -14.00
CA GLN A 279 12.91 17.66 -13.38
C GLN A 279 12.53 17.94 -11.94
N MET A 280 13.51 17.87 -11.03
CA MET A 280 13.29 18.14 -9.61
C MET A 280 14.02 19.40 -9.17
N LYS A 281 13.34 20.23 -8.38
CA LYS A 281 13.93 21.38 -7.69
C LYS A 281 13.70 21.23 -6.19
N ILE A 282 14.76 21.41 -5.40
CA ILE A 282 14.70 21.42 -3.93
C ILE A 282 15.06 22.83 -3.47
N ALA A 283 14.25 23.41 -2.58
CA ALA A 283 14.37 24.82 -2.22
C ALA A 283 15.61 25.13 -1.36
N ASP A 284 15.84 24.35 -0.31
CA ASP A 284 16.84 24.61 0.74
C ASP A 284 18.13 23.77 0.58
N ARG A 285 18.22 22.97 -0.48
CA ARG A 285 19.26 21.95 -0.67
C ARG A 285 19.79 21.88 -2.09
N ILE A 286 20.94 21.23 -2.22
CA ILE A 286 21.52 20.79 -3.50
C ILE A 286 21.66 19.28 -3.52
N ILE A 287 21.51 18.70 -4.71
CA ILE A 287 21.75 17.29 -4.96
C ILE A 287 23.25 17.12 -5.24
N THR A 288 23.95 16.35 -4.40
CA THR A 288 25.40 16.17 -4.51
C THR A 288 25.78 14.89 -5.26
N GLY A 289 24.83 13.99 -5.48
CA GLY A 289 25.06 12.76 -6.24
C GLY A 289 23.84 11.85 -6.25
N ILE A 290 23.78 10.98 -7.25
CA ILE A 290 22.80 9.89 -7.33
C ILE A 290 23.43 8.68 -6.63
N ALA A 291 22.79 8.21 -5.57
CA ALA A 291 23.26 7.05 -4.80
C ALA A 291 22.78 5.74 -5.43
N GLN A 292 21.56 5.72 -5.96
CA GLN A 292 20.99 4.58 -6.66
C GLN A 292 19.80 5.02 -7.53
N SER A 293 19.63 4.37 -8.67
CA SER A 293 18.44 4.50 -9.50
C SER A 293 17.92 3.13 -9.94
N ARG A 294 16.59 3.01 -10.04
CA ARG A 294 15.89 1.82 -10.55
C ARG A 294 14.69 2.25 -11.39
N ALA A 295 14.44 1.56 -12.49
CA ALA A 295 13.28 1.75 -13.33
C ALA A 295 12.63 0.42 -13.70
N ILE A 296 11.31 0.38 -13.77
CA ILE A 296 10.51 -0.74 -14.26
C ILE A 296 9.50 -0.15 -15.24
N GLY A 297 9.51 -0.58 -16.50
CA GLY A 297 8.56 -0.03 -17.48
C GLY A 297 9.00 -0.19 -18.91
N GLY A 298 8.26 0.43 -19.82
CA GLY A 298 8.49 0.36 -21.26
C GLY A 298 8.04 -0.97 -21.87
N GLY A 299 7.84 -0.96 -23.19
CA GLY A 299 7.39 -2.13 -23.94
C GLY A 299 5.91 -2.45 -23.72
N ASP A 300 5.56 -3.74 -23.80
CA ASP A 300 4.19 -4.19 -23.64
C ASP A 300 3.73 -4.08 -22.18
N ILE A 301 2.66 -3.31 -21.95
CA ILE A 301 2.02 -3.11 -20.64
C ILE A 301 1.43 -4.41 -20.05
N LYS A 302 1.13 -5.40 -20.90
CA LYS A 302 0.57 -6.69 -20.48
C LYS A 302 1.63 -7.78 -20.28
N ARG A 303 2.92 -7.47 -20.41
CA ARG A 303 4.00 -8.45 -20.19
C ARG A 303 4.03 -8.90 -18.71
N CYS A 304 4.24 -10.19 -18.48
CA CYS A 304 4.28 -10.81 -17.15
C CYS A 304 5.53 -11.67 -16.98
N ASN A 305 5.97 -11.86 -15.74
CA ASN A 305 6.91 -12.93 -15.42
C ASN A 305 6.14 -14.26 -15.39
N THR A 306 6.60 -15.23 -16.17
CA THR A 306 6.06 -16.60 -16.17
C THR A 306 7.15 -17.59 -15.80
N TRP A 307 6.81 -18.87 -15.66
CA TRP A 307 7.80 -19.91 -15.38
C TRP A 307 8.78 -20.11 -16.54
N GLU A 308 8.34 -19.84 -17.77
CA GLU A 308 9.13 -19.94 -19.00
C GLU A 308 9.95 -18.66 -19.27
N CYS A 309 9.43 -17.51 -18.84
CA CYS A 309 10.08 -16.21 -18.97
C CYS A 309 10.03 -15.47 -17.62
N PRO A 310 10.87 -15.87 -16.64
CA PRO A 310 10.77 -15.37 -15.26
C PRO A 310 11.26 -13.93 -15.09
N THR A 311 11.87 -13.34 -16.12
CA THR A 311 12.55 -12.04 -16.10
C THR A 311 12.01 -11.06 -17.15
N ALA A 312 10.76 -11.23 -17.59
CA ALA A 312 10.13 -10.35 -18.59
C ALA A 312 9.89 -8.92 -18.07
N VAL A 313 9.66 -8.79 -16.76
CA VAL A 313 9.57 -7.55 -15.99
C VAL A 313 10.60 -7.63 -14.87
N GLU A 314 11.68 -6.88 -14.99
CA GLU A 314 12.68 -6.69 -13.94
C GLU A 314 13.14 -5.24 -13.89
N PRO A 315 13.63 -4.77 -12.73
CA PRO A 315 14.21 -3.45 -12.62
C PRO A 315 15.50 -3.32 -13.41
N VAL A 316 15.62 -2.23 -14.15
CA VAL A 316 16.87 -1.78 -14.78
C VAL A 316 17.37 -0.51 -14.08
N GLU A 317 18.57 -0.05 -14.42
CA GLU A 317 19.03 1.27 -13.99
C GLU A 317 18.19 2.37 -14.65
N ALA A 318 17.77 3.40 -13.90
CA ALA A 318 16.95 4.46 -14.47
C ALA A 318 17.82 5.43 -15.28
N GLU A 319 17.32 5.86 -16.44
CA GLU A 319 17.91 6.93 -17.23
C GLU A 319 17.78 8.27 -16.48
N CYS A 320 18.82 8.68 -15.77
CA CYS A 320 18.86 9.92 -15.03
C CYS A 320 20.20 10.65 -15.17
N SER A 321 20.16 11.97 -15.14
CA SER A 321 21.33 12.83 -15.19
C SER A 321 21.27 13.90 -14.10
N LEU A 322 22.44 14.27 -13.60
CA LEU A 322 22.62 15.33 -12.62
C LEU A 322 23.62 16.33 -13.20
N ALA A 323 23.16 17.56 -13.48
CA ALA A 323 23.99 18.66 -13.96
C ALA A 323 23.69 19.91 -13.14
N ASP A 324 24.72 20.57 -12.61
CA ASP A 324 24.59 21.80 -11.82
C ASP A 324 23.57 21.72 -10.66
N GLY A 325 23.46 20.55 -10.03
CA GLY A 325 22.49 20.29 -8.95
C GLY A 325 21.05 20.07 -9.42
N HIS A 326 20.80 20.06 -10.72
CA HIS A 326 19.51 19.75 -11.34
C HIS A 326 19.47 18.29 -11.77
N LEU A 327 18.52 17.54 -11.18
CA LEU A 327 18.23 16.18 -11.57
C LEU A 327 17.20 16.17 -12.70
N GLN A 328 17.50 15.40 -13.74
CA GLN A 328 16.55 15.02 -14.78
C GLN A 328 16.42 13.49 -14.80
N ILE A 329 15.18 13.00 -14.83
CA ILE A 329 14.88 11.56 -14.93
C ILE A 329 13.97 11.35 -16.13
N LYS A 330 14.31 10.39 -16.97
CA LYS A 330 13.42 9.88 -18.01
C LYS A 330 12.73 8.63 -17.50
N ILE A 331 11.40 8.65 -17.53
CA ILE A 331 10.52 7.60 -17.02
C ILE A 331 9.85 6.94 -18.23
N PRO A 332 9.98 5.62 -18.41
CA PRO A 332 9.45 4.95 -19.59
C PRO A 332 7.92 4.97 -19.64
N ALA A 333 7.36 4.76 -20.83
CA ALA A 333 5.91 4.69 -21.07
C ALA A 333 5.35 3.26 -21.09
N PRO A 334 4.37 2.92 -20.23
CA PRO A 334 4.26 3.46 -18.88
C PRO A 334 5.42 2.92 -18.02
N GLY A 335 5.60 3.46 -16.83
CA GLY A 335 6.75 3.06 -16.02
C GLY A 335 6.83 3.66 -14.64
N PHE A 336 7.67 3.05 -13.81
CA PHE A 336 8.01 3.47 -12.46
C PHE A 336 9.51 3.71 -12.37
N CYS A 337 9.92 4.81 -11.75
CA CYS A 337 11.30 5.11 -11.41
C CYS A 337 11.45 5.40 -9.92
N ALA A 338 12.50 4.87 -9.31
CA ALA A 338 12.95 5.22 -7.97
C ALA A 338 14.40 5.73 -8.02
N VAL A 339 14.65 6.91 -7.48
CA VAL A 339 16.00 7.51 -7.45
C VAL A 339 16.29 7.98 -6.03
N GLN A 340 17.35 7.43 -5.43
CA GLN A 340 17.90 7.90 -4.16
C GLN A 340 19.11 8.78 -4.42
N MET A 341 19.15 9.93 -3.76
CA MET A 341 20.16 10.97 -3.93
C MET A 341 20.76 11.36 -2.60
N ALA A 342 22.04 11.72 -2.61
CA ALA A 342 22.67 12.45 -1.53
C ALA A 342 22.35 13.94 -1.68
N THR A 343 22.03 14.60 -0.57
CA THR A 343 21.78 16.04 -0.53
C THR A 343 22.65 16.73 0.51
N SER A 344 22.91 18.01 0.31
CA SER A 344 23.47 18.89 1.33
C SER A 344 22.64 20.18 1.42
N ARG A 345 22.68 20.83 2.58
CA ARG A 345 22.09 22.17 2.72
C ARG A 345 22.85 23.15 1.83
N ARG A 346 22.11 24.08 1.24
CA ARG A 346 22.69 25.20 0.48
C ARG A 346 23.54 26.11 1.35
#